data_AF-A0A0G1D5N6-F1
#
_entry.id   AF-A0A0G1D5N6-F1
#
_cell.length_a   1.000
_cell.length_b   1.000
_cell.length_c   1.000
_cell.angle_alpha   90.00
_cell.angle_beta   90.00
_cell.angle_gamma   90.00
#
_symmetry.space_group_name_H-M   'P 1'
#
loop_
_entity.id
_entity.type
_entity.pdbx_description
1 polymer ?
#
loop_
_entity_poly.entity_id
_entity_poly.type
_entity_poly.pdbx_seq_one_letter_code
_entity_poly.pdbx_strand_id
1 'polypeptide(L)'
;MLDFLNKPSTKLILGFLILGVLFYVSSIRGTFAAESIGDPYGSTPAGETVDMDNPTWDNFGNVLVRILNWAVYLVGIVFVLVIAYGAWKASMALGDPRGLDSAKNTWTYALFGALIIGGFFAIFTIVSGLFGFKIGFADIFSGIIDGIKDFTEVSTPPPSTP
;
A
#
# COMPACT_ATOMS: atom_id res chain seq x y z
N MET A 1 22.92 -17.36 14.89
CA MET A 1 21.85 -16.77 14.04
C MET A 1 22.34 -16.46 12.62
N LEU A 2 23.59 -16.02 12.44
CA LEU A 2 24.16 -15.72 11.11
C LEU A 2 24.61 -16.95 10.30
N ASP A 3 24.91 -18.09 10.94
CA ASP A 3 25.32 -19.32 10.23
C ASP A 3 24.23 -19.88 9.29
N PHE A 4 22.97 -19.59 9.60
CA PHE A 4 21.84 -19.98 8.77
C PHE A 4 21.84 -19.30 7.39
N LEU A 5 22.38 -18.07 7.30
CA LEU A 5 22.48 -17.30 6.06
C LEU A 5 23.57 -17.83 5.12
N ASN A 6 24.55 -18.57 5.63
CA ASN A 6 25.66 -19.05 4.81
C ASN A 6 25.40 -20.41 4.15
N LYS A 7 24.30 -21.09 4.51
CA LYS A 7 23.90 -22.37 3.91
C LYS A 7 23.49 -22.17 2.44
N PRO A 8 23.99 -23.00 1.50
CA PRO A 8 23.76 -22.81 0.05
C PRO A 8 22.27 -22.85 -0.32
N SER A 9 21.47 -23.68 0.36
CA SER A 9 20.02 -23.74 0.17
C SER A 9 19.31 -22.44 0.60
N THR A 10 19.81 -21.76 1.63
CA THR A 10 19.23 -20.51 2.12
C THR A 10 19.47 -19.36 1.15
N LYS A 11 20.66 -19.28 0.56
CA LYS A 11 21.00 -18.25 -0.45
C LYS A 11 20.13 -18.33 -1.69
N LEU A 12 19.79 -19.56 -2.12
CA LEU A 12 18.95 -19.82 -3.28
C LEU A 12 17.51 -19.35 -3.05
N ILE A 13 16.95 -19.66 -1.87
CA ILE A 13 15.61 -19.21 -1.46
C ILE A 13 15.58 -17.69 -1.31
N LEU A 14 16.59 -17.09 -0.65
CA LEU A 14 16.67 -15.64 -0.48
C LEU A 14 16.78 -14.93 -1.84
N GLY A 15 17.56 -15.49 -2.77
CA GLY A 15 17.73 -14.99 -4.13
C GLY A 15 16.40 -14.97 -4.90
N PHE A 16 15.66 -16.08 -4.90
CA PHE A 16 14.33 -16.14 -5.53
C PHE A 16 13.33 -15.19 -4.87
N LEU A 17 13.39 -15.03 -3.55
CA LEU A 17 12.51 -14.14 -2.81
C LEU A 17 12.80 -12.68 -3.18
N ILE A 18 14.06 -12.27 -3.20
CA ILE A 18 14.48 -10.91 -3.61
C ILE A 18 14.10 -10.65 -5.08
N LEU A 19 14.34 -11.61 -5.98
CA LEU A 19 13.90 -11.52 -7.38
C LEU A 19 12.39 -11.40 -7.52
N GLY A 20 11.62 -12.17 -6.74
CA GLY A 20 10.16 -12.10 -6.73
C GLY A 20 9.65 -10.75 -6.21
N VAL A 21 10.25 -10.20 -5.17
CA VAL A 21 9.92 -8.86 -4.65
C VAL A 21 10.28 -7.79 -5.69
N LEU A 22 11.46 -7.86 -6.30
CA LEU A 22 11.88 -6.92 -7.35
C LEU A 22 10.97 -6.99 -8.58
N PHE A 23 10.58 -8.19 -9.00
CA PHE A 23 9.63 -8.41 -10.08
C PHE A 23 8.22 -7.92 -9.75
N TYR A 24 7.74 -8.16 -8.53
CA TYR A 24 6.46 -7.64 -8.04
C TYR A 24 6.44 -6.11 -8.06
N VAL A 25 7.48 -5.48 -7.52
CA VAL A 25 7.64 -4.02 -7.51
C VAL A 25 7.75 -3.45 -8.93
N SER A 26 8.37 -4.15 -9.87
CA SER A 26 8.50 -3.67 -11.26
C SER A 26 7.21 -3.87 -12.08
N SER A 27 6.49 -4.97 -11.88
CA SER A 27 5.25 -5.30 -12.61
C SER A 27 4.10 -4.35 -12.30
N ILE A 28 4.11 -3.75 -11.12
CA ILE A 28 3.00 -2.97 -10.60
C ILE A 28 3.15 -1.46 -10.87
N ARG A 29 4.32 -1.03 -11.38
CA ARG A 29 4.59 0.36 -11.74
C ARG A 29 3.58 0.97 -12.73
N GLY A 30 2.80 0.14 -13.44
CA GLY A 30 1.75 0.58 -14.37
C GLY A 30 0.33 0.68 -13.80
N THR A 31 0.03 0.10 -12.64
CA THR A 31 -1.37 -0.01 -12.14
C THR A 31 -1.68 0.98 -11.00
N PHE A 32 -0.67 1.50 -10.32
CA PHE A 32 -0.82 2.50 -9.25
C PHE A 32 0.13 3.68 -9.48
N ALA A 33 0.15 4.21 -10.70
CA ALA A 33 0.35 5.65 -10.81
C ALA A 33 -0.75 6.23 -9.91
N ALA A 34 -0.34 6.91 -8.83
CA ALA A 34 -1.27 7.78 -8.13
C ALA A 34 -1.87 8.65 -9.24
N GLU A 35 -3.14 8.44 -9.55
CA GLU A 35 -3.94 9.53 -10.04
C GLU A 35 -3.78 10.54 -8.89
N SER A 36 -2.93 11.54 -9.11
CA SER A 36 -2.98 12.72 -8.30
C SER A 36 -4.44 13.09 -8.21
N ILE A 37 -4.91 13.54 -7.04
CA ILE A 37 -6.15 14.31 -6.96
C ILE A 37 -6.08 15.25 -8.17
N GLY A 38 -6.99 15.08 -9.13
CA GLY A 38 -6.90 15.73 -10.43
C GLY A 38 -6.64 17.20 -10.18
N ASP A 39 -5.46 17.66 -10.57
CA ASP A 39 -5.04 19.01 -10.34
C ASP A 39 -5.81 19.89 -11.33
N PRO A 40 -6.62 20.87 -10.89
CA PRO A 40 -7.13 21.88 -11.80
C PRO A 40 -6.02 22.76 -12.40
N TYR A 41 -4.75 22.58 -11.97
CA TYR A 41 -3.60 23.44 -12.26
C TYR A 41 -2.36 22.74 -12.87
N GLY A 42 -2.42 21.46 -13.21
CA GLY A 42 -1.48 20.83 -14.16
C GLY A 42 0.01 20.79 -13.76
N SER A 43 0.35 20.46 -12.53
CA SER A 43 1.71 20.13 -12.14
C SER A 43 1.72 19.31 -10.86
N THR A 44 1.77 17.98 -10.99
CA THR A 44 2.85 17.15 -10.41
C THR A 44 2.74 15.69 -10.85
N PRO A 45 3.65 15.18 -11.71
CA PRO A 45 3.81 13.75 -11.91
C PRO A 45 4.38 13.10 -10.64
N ALA A 46 4.09 11.81 -10.42
CA ALA A 46 4.63 10.99 -9.33
C ALA A 46 6.16 11.14 -9.19
N GLY A 47 6.60 12.08 -8.34
CA GLY A 47 8.00 12.51 -8.33
C GLY A 47 8.29 13.91 -7.75
N GLU A 48 7.36 14.88 -7.70
CA GLU A 48 7.72 16.15 -7.04
C GLU A 48 7.92 15.98 -5.54
N THR A 49 8.94 16.68 -5.09
CA THR A 49 9.20 16.98 -3.70
C THR A 49 8.03 17.83 -3.18
N VAL A 50 7.28 17.29 -2.23
CA VAL A 50 6.36 18.09 -1.43
C VAL A 50 7.17 19.22 -0.82
N ASP A 51 6.81 20.45 -1.13
CA ASP A 51 7.44 21.64 -0.53
C ASP A 51 7.12 21.64 0.97
N MET A 52 8.09 21.23 1.77
CA MET A 52 7.98 21.22 3.23
C MET A 52 8.32 22.58 3.85
N ASP A 53 8.85 23.51 3.05
CA ASP A 53 9.20 24.86 3.50
C ASP A 53 7.95 25.77 3.52
N ASN A 54 6.89 25.42 2.78
CA ASN A 54 5.60 26.08 2.84
C ASN A 54 4.43 25.09 3.06
N PRO A 55 4.14 24.68 4.31
CA PRO A 55 3.10 23.69 4.61
C PRO A 55 1.70 24.25 4.36
N THR A 56 1.11 23.87 3.23
CA THR A 56 -0.30 24.11 2.90
C THR A 56 -1.13 22.84 3.09
N TRP A 57 -2.44 22.99 3.18
CA TRP A 57 -3.37 21.87 3.33
C TRP A 57 -3.32 20.86 2.15
N ASP A 58 -2.95 21.33 0.95
CA ASP A 58 -2.74 20.47 -0.23
C ASP A 58 -1.48 19.60 -0.09
N ASN A 59 -0.42 20.14 0.53
CA ASN A 59 0.79 19.39 0.84
C ASN A 59 0.50 18.25 1.83
N PHE A 60 -0.40 18.46 2.80
CA PHE A 60 -0.83 17.41 3.72
C PHE A 60 -1.58 16.27 3.01
N GLY A 61 -2.54 16.61 2.12
CA GLY A 61 -3.28 15.62 1.33
C GLY A 61 -2.37 14.76 0.46
N ASN A 62 -1.41 15.39 -0.22
CA ASN A 62 -0.43 14.68 -1.06
C ASN A 62 0.47 13.74 -0.26
N VAL A 63 0.96 14.15 0.92
CA VAL A 63 1.76 13.29 1.81
C VAL A 63 0.93 12.10 2.29
N LEU A 64 -0.32 12.31 2.69
CA LEU A 64 -1.20 11.26 3.18
C LEU A 64 -1.48 10.20 2.12
N VAL A 65 -1.84 10.62 0.90
CA VAL A 65 -2.07 9.70 -0.24
C VAL A 65 -0.82 8.90 -0.55
N ARG A 66 0.37 9.53 -0.50
CA ARG A 66 1.64 8.85 -0.73
C ARG A 66 1.92 7.78 0.34
N ILE A 67 1.69 8.09 1.61
CA ILE A 67 1.86 7.13 2.72
C ILE A 67 0.91 5.94 2.55
N LEU A 68 -0.35 6.20 2.19
CA LEU A 68 -1.37 5.16 2.03
C LEU A 68 -1.07 4.27 0.81
N ASN A 69 -0.54 4.83 -0.27
CA ASN A 69 -0.06 4.05 -1.41
C ASN A 69 1.11 3.13 -1.01
N TRP A 70 2.10 3.66 -0.28
CA TRP A 70 3.19 2.85 0.29
C TRP A 70 2.71 1.76 1.25
N ALA A 71 1.67 2.03 2.04
CA ALA A 71 1.09 1.03 2.93
C ALA A 71 0.53 -0.17 2.14
N VAL A 72 -0.19 0.08 1.03
CA VAL A 72 -0.69 -0.99 0.15
C VAL A 72 0.46 -1.78 -0.48
N TYR A 73 1.53 -1.13 -0.91
CA TYR A 73 2.74 -1.81 -1.40
C TYR A 73 3.38 -2.71 -0.34
N LEU A 74 3.55 -2.21 0.88
CA LEU A 74 4.13 -2.98 1.98
C LEU A 74 3.31 -4.23 2.28
N VAL A 75 1.98 -4.11 2.28
CA VAL A 75 1.10 -5.24 2.52
C VAL A 75 1.25 -6.31 1.42
N GLY A 76 1.39 -5.91 0.16
CA GLY A 76 1.68 -6.84 -0.95
C GLY A 76 3.02 -7.57 -0.78
N ILE A 77 4.07 -6.87 -0.38
CA ILE A 77 5.39 -7.46 -0.11
C ILE A 77 5.29 -8.46 1.06
N VAL A 78 4.62 -8.07 2.15
CA VAL A 78 4.41 -8.94 3.31
C VAL A 78 3.63 -10.20 2.92
N PHE A 79 2.61 -10.07 2.06
CA PHE A 79 1.87 -11.23 1.56
C PHE A 79 2.78 -12.23 0.85
N VAL A 80 3.64 -11.77 -0.08
CA VAL A 80 4.61 -12.63 -0.78
C VAL A 80 5.57 -13.30 0.21
N LEU A 81 6.07 -12.56 1.21
CA LEU A 81 6.96 -13.08 2.24
C LEU A 81 6.30 -14.19 3.08
N VAL A 82 5.04 -14.01 3.49
CA VAL A 82 4.32 -14.99 4.30
C VAL A 82 4.02 -16.25 3.51
N ILE A 83 3.64 -16.13 2.24
CA ILE A 83 3.43 -17.30 1.36
C ILE A 83 4.74 -18.09 1.18
N ALA A 84 5.85 -17.39 0.89
CA ALA A 84 7.17 -17.99 0.74
C ALA A 84 7.64 -18.67 2.04
N TYR A 85 7.43 -18.03 3.20
CA TYR A 85 7.74 -18.59 4.51
C TYR A 85 6.92 -19.86 4.79
N GLY A 86 5.62 -19.86 4.46
CA GLY A 86 4.78 -21.06 4.59
C GLY A 86 5.26 -22.21 3.70
N ALA A 87 5.68 -21.93 2.46
CA ALA A 87 6.21 -22.95 1.54
C ALA A 87 7.53 -23.55 2.03
N TRP A 88 8.41 -22.72 2.55
CA TRP A 88 9.65 -23.16 3.17
C TRP A 88 9.39 -24.05 4.38
N LYS A 89 8.47 -23.62 5.26
CA LYS A 89 8.06 -24.36 6.45
C LYS A 89 7.41 -25.72 6.12
N ALA A 90 6.58 -25.76 5.09
CA ALA A 90 5.99 -27.01 4.59
C ALA A 90 7.06 -27.97 4.06
N SER A 91 8.05 -27.45 3.32
CA SER A 91 9.15 -28.25 2.75
C SER A 91 10.07 -28.85 3.82
N MET A 92 10.20 -28.17 4.97
CA MET A 92 11.02 -28.64 6.09
C MET A 92 10.31 -29.60 7.03
N ALA A 93 9.00 -29.80 6.89
CA ALA A 93 8.25 -30.65 7.79
C ALA A 93 8.66 -32.13 7.72
N LEU A 94 9.37 -32.58 6.67
CA LEU A 94 9.92 -33.95 6.52
C LEU A 94 8.93 -35.08 6.84
N GLY A 95 7.62 -34.83 6.70
CA GLY A 95 6.56 -35.79 7.02
C GLY A 95 5.97 -35.70 8.44
N ASP A 96 6.44 -34.78 9.30
CA ASP A 96 5.80 -34.51 10.59
C ASP A 96 4.43 -33.81 10.37
N PRO A 97 3.32 -34.43 10.80
CA PRO A 97 1.99 -33.85 10.65
C PRO A 97 1.87 -32.47 11.32
N ARG A 98 2.59 -32.23 12.42
CA ARG A 98 2.53 -30.95 13.13
C ARG A 98 3.17 -29.81 12.34
N GLY A 99 4.29 -30.09 11.67
CA GLY A 99 4.97 -29.11 10.80
C GLY A 99 4.11 -28.70 9.61
N LEU A 100 3.42 -29.66 9.01
CA LEU A 100 2.51 -29.43 7.87
C LEU A 100 1.28 -28.62 8.27
N ASP A 101 0.64 -28.94 9.39
CA ASP A 101 -0.55 -28.20 9.83
C ASP A 101 -0.21 -26.75 10.21
N SER A 102 0.97 -26.53 10.78
CA SER A 102 1.45 -25.19 11.10
C SER A 102 1.78 -24.37 9.83
N ALA A 103 2.16 -25.00 8.72
CA ALA A 103 2.36 -24.32 7.44
C ALA A 103 1.03 -23.98 6.75
N LYS A 104 0.05 -24.89 6.79
CA LYS A 104 -1.32 -24.65 6.28
C LYS A 104 -1.95 -23.44 6.96
N ASN A 105 -1.86 -23.35 8.30
CA ASN A 105 -2.40 -22.22 9.03
C ASN A 105 -1.77 -20.88 8.58
N THR A 106 -0.45 -20.85 8.36
CA THR A 106 0.23 -19.66 7.83
C THR A 106 -0.32 -19.23 6.47
N TRP A 107 -0.54 -20.17 5.56
CA TRP A 107 -1.14 -19.86 4.25
C TRP A 107 -2.60 -19.42 4.36
N THR A 108 -3.38 -20.05 5.22
CA THR A 108 -4.78 -19.67 5.47
C THR A 108 -4.86 -18.22 5.93
N TYR A 109 -4.04 -17.81 6.92
CA TYR A 109 -4.01 -16.42 7.38
C TYR A 109 -3.57 -15.44 6.29
N ALA A 110 -2.56 -15.80 5.49
CA ALA A 110 -2.12 -14.98 4.36
C ALA A 110 -3.25 -14.79 3.33
N LEU A 111 -3.96 -15.88 3.01
CA LEU A 111 -5.04 -15.88 2.04
C LEU A 111 -6.24 -15.05 2.53
N PHE A 112 -6.63 -15.17 3.80
CA PHE A 112 -7.68 -14.33 4.38
C PHE A 112 -7.29 -12.84 4.35
N GLY A 113 -6.04 -12.51 4.66
CA GLY A 113 -5.55 -11.13 4.55
C GLY A 113 -5.67 -10.58 3.12
N ALA A 114 -5.18 -11.34 2.13
CA ALA A 114 -5.29 -10.95 0.72
C ALA A 114 -6.75 -10.85 0.25
N LEU A 115 -7.62 -11.76 0.70
CA LEU A 115 -9.04 -11.77 0.35
C LEU A 115 -9.77 -10.55 0.93
N ILE A 116 -9.46 -10.12 2.16
CA ILE A 116 -10.05 -8.92 2.75
C ILE A 116 -9.66 -7.68 1.93
N ILE A 117 -8.38 -7.54 1.59
CA ILE A 117 -7.89 -6.37 0.84
C ILE A 117 -8.45 -6.37 -0.58
N GLY A 118 -8.38 -7.50 -1.28
CA GLY A 118 -8.96 -7.64 -2.61
C GLY A 118 -10.47 -7.42 -2.60
N GLY A 119 -11.17 -7.95 -1.60
CA GLY A 119 -12.59 -7.73 -1.39
C GLY A 119 -12.94 -6.27 -1.13
N PHE A 120 -12.14 -5.56 -0.35
CA PHE A 120 -12.28 -4.12 -0.14
C PHE A 120 -12.23 -3.37 -1.48
N PHE A 121 -11.16 -3.54 -2.27
CA PHE A 121 -11.04 -2.90 -3.59
C PHE A 121 -12.14 -3.31 -4.57
N ALA A 122 -12.57 -4.58 -4.54
CA ALA A 122 -13.66 -5.08 -5.37
C ALA A 122 -14.98 -4.36 -5.04
N ILE A 123 -15.28 -4.15 -3.76
CA ILE A 123 -16.47 -3.40 -3.33
C ILE A 123 -16.43 -1.97 -3.88
N PHE A 124 -15.33 -1.24 -3.73
CA PHE A 124 -15.21 0.13 -4.30
C PHE A 124 -15.38 0.15 -5.82
N THR A 125 -14.83 -0.84 -6.51
CA THR A 125 -14.97 -0.97 -7.97
C THR A 125 -16.43 -1.21 -8.36
N ILE A 126 -17.14 -2.06 -7.63
CA ILE A 126 -18.57 -2.35 -7.90
C ILE A 126 -19.43 -1.12 -7.60
N VAL A 127 -19.19 -0.45 -6.47
CA VAL A 127 -19.95 0.74 -6.08
C VAL A 127 -19.70 1.88 -7.07
N SER A 128 -18.45 2.17 -7.43
CA SER A 128 -18.15 3.18 -8.45
C SER A 128 -18.75 2.86 -9.82
N GLY A 129 -18.72 1.59 -10.24
CA GLY A 129 -19.36 1.13 -11.46
C GLY A 129 -20.89 1.26 -11.44
N LEU A 130 -21.52 1.03 -10.28
CA LEU A 130 -22.98 1.12 -10.12
C LEU A 130 -23.48 2.57 -10.15
N PHE A 131 -22.73 3.48 -9.55
CA PHE A 131 -23.13 4.88 -9.42
C PHE A 131 -22.59 5.79 -10.55
N GLY A 132 -21.73 5.26 -11.43
CA GLY A 132 -21.24 5.99 -12.60
C GLY A 132 -20.22 7.10 -12.28
N PHE A 133 -19.80 7.21 -11.02
CA PHE A 133 -18.71 8.07 -10.58
C PHE A 133 -17.58 7.24 -9.99
N LYS A 134 -16.34 7.59 -10.35
CA LYS A 134 -15.14 6.93 -9.84
C LYS A 134 -14.97 7.36 -8.39
N ILE A 135 -15.11 6.42 -7.45
CA ILE A 135 -14.83 6.66 -6.04
C ILE A 135 -13.38 6.29 -5.82
N GLY A 136 -12.48 7.26 -6.00
CA GLY A 136 -11.09 7.14 -5.60
C GLY A 136 -10.97 7.31 -4.09
N PHE A 137 -10.06 6.54 -3.48
CA PHE A 137 -9.71 6.75 -2.08
C PHE A 137 -9.17 8.17 -1.86
N ALA A 138 -8.39 8.70 -2.80
CA ALA A 138 -7.91 10.07 -2.78
C ALA A 138 -9.05 11.11 -2.75
N ASP A 139 -10.11 10.90 -3.53
CA ASP A 139 -11.26 11.80 -3.60
C ASP A 139 -11.98 11.90 -2.25
N ILE A 140 -12.14 10.77 -1.55
CA ILE A 140 -12.76 10.73 -0.22
C ILE A 140 -11.97 11.57 0.79
N PHE A 141 -10.64 11.42 0.83
CA PHE A 141 -9.82 12.19 1.77
C PHE A 141 -9.71 13.66 1.38
N SER A 142 -9.72 13.98 0.08
CA SER A 142 -9.75 15.37 -0.39
C SER A 142 -11.01 16.09 0.11
N GLY A 143 -12.18 15.48 -0.01
CA GLY A 143 -13.42 16.05 0.50
C GLY A 143 -13.44 16.25 2.02
N ILE A 144 -12.80 15.38 2.78
CA ILE A 144 -12.64 15.54 4.24
C ILE A 144 -11.71 16.72 4.55
N ILE A 145 -10.58 16.83 3.85
CA ILE A 145 -9.59 17.89 4.07
C ILE A 145 -10.17 19.24 3.65
N ASP A 146 -10.84 19.33 2.51
CA ASP A 146 -11.46 20.57 2.03
C ASP A 146 -12.54 21.06 3.00
N GLY A 147 -13.32 20.15 3.59
CA GLY A 147 -14.25 20.50 4.67
C GLY A 147 -13.54 21.10 5.89
N ILE A 148 -12.37 20.59 6.28
CA ILE A 148 -11.58 21.14 7.39
C ILE A 148 -10.99 22.52 7.04
N LYS A 149 -10.58 22.75 5.79
CA LYS A 149 -10.09 24.07 5.34
C LYS A 149 -11.16 25.14 5.49
N ASP A 150 -12.38 24.85 5.03
CA ASP A 150 -13.52 25.78 5.10
C ASP A 150 -13.83 26.23 6.54
N PHE A 151 -13.83 25.29 7.50
CA PHE A 151 -14.00 25.62 8.91
C PHE A 151 -12.84 26.41 9.51
N THR A 152 -11.61 26.20 9.02
CA THR A 152 -10.43 26.90 9.53
C THR A 152 -10.40 28.34 9.05
N GLU A 153 -10.76 28.61 7.79
CA GLU A 153 -10.82 29.96 7.22
C GLU A 153 -11.93 30.82 7.84
N VAL A 154 -13.09 30.22 8.15
CA VAL A 154 -14.18 30.89 8.89
C VAL A 154 -13.77 31.28 10.32
N SER A 155 -12.77 30.60 10.89
CA SER A 155 -12.31 30.82 12.27
C SER A 155 -11.13 31.79 12.41
N THR A 156 -10.46 32.14 11.31
CA THR A 156 -9.35 33.11 11.32
C THR A 156 -9.89 34.53 11.11
N PRO A 157 -9.71 35.46 12.07
CA PRO A 157 -10.12 36.85 11.88
C PRO A 157 -9.33 37.48 10.72
N PRO A 158 -9.94 38.42 9.96
CA PRO A 158 -9.28 39.06 8.84
C PRO A 158 -7.99 39.74 9.30
N PRO A 159 -6.92 39.72 8.49
CA PRO A 159 -5.66 40.33 8.85
C PRO A 159 -5.89 41.81 9.15
N SER A 160 -5.49 42.25 10.35
CA SER A 160 -5.44 43.66 10.70
C SER A 160 -4.44 44.34 9.77
N THR A 161 -4.95 45.02 8.74
CA THR A 161 -4.17 45.95 7.92
C THR A 161 -3.55 47.01 8.83
N PRO A 162 -2.25 47.34 8.67
CA PRO A 162 -1.62 48.43 9.42
C PRO A 162 -2.26 49.78 9.12
#